data_AF-A0A2S9YU82-F1
#
_entry.id   AF-A0A2S9YU82-F1
#
_cell.length_a   1.000
_cell.length_b   1.000
_cell.length_c   1.000
_cell.angle_alpha   90.00
_cell.angle_beta   90.00
_cell.angle_gamma   90.00
#
_symmetry.space_group_name_H-M   'P 1'
#
loop_
_entity.id
_entity.type
_entity.pdbx_description
1 polymer ?
#
loop_
_entity_poly.entity_id
_entity_poly.type
_entity_poly.pdbx_seq_one_letter_code
_entity_poly.pdbx_strand_id
1 'polypeptide(L)'
;MGQSDDEQLEALREAFNLEAEDCKLACWDPPCKVEGLGWVATMSLIDAETYRGPSADLVLGDADTTLEEALEIALEAVGRLVSIGLQKGLEFGLEIALDLPALDHDQPGIVDMLCGPDAEQRRSTALRICTERFDAVAAKLRDVFGLIAPRHLIGWAALVRSLNSFERRGLTYIGRRTGGIMMWFEDGGLERTPADGLDPRLDCRFRCDPPEFVTIAWGESDGLHYGLWYDDPSQPPSTIVANYARDSAETWDQRQPSMILLLRKQIDEMIRNANEPKQANLSALAAAVEAFLQPDARLREADPKSIWAGVRRPQILGDMGPALRPSDGDPRGRHVDSRQRAAAYQARGFEVQGWIKRARAELEAGKPAFALVLGRELHWFDADDYREVGLELLVGAYRALGRDALAEIALVHHANRSLGSVGVY
;
A
#
# COMPACT_ATOMS: atom_id res chain seq x y z
N MET A 1 21.92 10.18 -13.50
CA MET A 1 22.89 10.18 -12.38
C MET A 1 23.88 9.08 -12.64
N GLY A 2 25.18 9.40 -12.63
CA GLY A 2 26.22 8.39 -12.67
C GLY A 2 26.42 7.77 -11.29
N GLN A 3 27.13 6.64 -11.19
CA GLN A 3 27.47 6.00 -9.91
C GLN A 3 28.12 6.99 -8.91
N SER A 4 28.89 7.95 -9.40
CA SER A 4 29.49 9.02 -8.59
C SER A 4 28.45 9.95 -7.94
N ASP A 5 27.32 10.22 -8.60
CA ASP A 5 26.28 11.08 -8.06
C ASP A 5 25.54 10.36 -6.93
N ASP A 6 25.30 9.05 -7.06
CA ASP A 6 24.64 8.24 -6.04
C ASP A 6 25.52 8.14 -4.77
N GLU A 7 26.83 7.95 -4.93
CA GLU A 7 27.78 7.97 -3.80
C GLU A 7 27.82 9.33 -3.09
N GLN A 8 27.75 10.43 -3.85
CA GLN A 8 27.71 11.79 -3.28
C GLN A 8 26.38 12.11 -2.60
N LEU A 9 25.25 11.66 -3.15
CA LEU A 9 23.94 11.80 -2.52
C LEU A 9 23.86 11.03 -1.20
N GLU A 10 24.46 9.84 -1.17
CA GLU A 10 24.55 9.05 0.05
C GLU A 10 25.48 9.70 1.07
N ALA A 11 26.63 10.23 0.64
CA ALA A 11 27.50 11.01 1.53
C ALA A 11 26.78 12.24 2.10
N LEU A 12 25.96 12.92 1.30
CA LEU A 12 25.14 14.05 1.73
C LEU A 12 24.07 13.62 2.73
N ARG A 13 23.44 12.46 2.54
CA ARG A 13 22.50 11.88 3.52
C ARG A 13 23.20 11.57 4.84
N GLU A 14 24.34 10.89 4.78
CA GLU A 14 25.12 10.47 5.94
C GLU A 14 25.72 11.66 6.71
N ALA A 15 26.00 12.79 6.05
CA ALA A 15 26.40 14.02 6.73
C ALA A 15 25.38 14.46 7.80
N PHE A 16 24.09 14.14 7.60
CA PHE A 16 23.00 14.48 8.52
C PHE A 16 22.61 13.35 9.48
N ASN A 17 23.34 12.23 9.48
CA ASN A 17 23.11 11.15 10.43
C ASN A 17 24.08 11.28 11.60
N LEU A 18 23.62 11.96 12.67
CA LEU A 18 24.35 12.07 13.92
C LEU A 18 23.61 11.34 15.03
N GLU A 19 24.35 10.63 15.88
CA GLU A 19 23.81 9.94 17.04
C GLU A 19 24.60 10.33 18.29
N ALA A 20 23.88 10.80 19.29
CA ALA A 20 24.34 11.05 20.65
C ALA A 20 23.57 10.12 21.62
N GLU A 21 23.93 10.13 22.91
CA GLU A 21 23.30 9.25 23.91
C GLU A 21 21.78 9.48 24.04
N ASP A 22 21.35 10.74 23.94
CA ASP A 22 19.97 11.19 24.17
C ASP A 22 19.28 11.75 22.91
N CYS A 23 20.01 11.90 21.80
CA CYS A 23 19.52 12.58 20.60
C CYS A 23 20.01 11.92 19.31
N LYS A 24 19.19 11.97 18.27
CA LYS A 24 19.54 11.55 16.91
C LYS A 24 19.12 12.61 15.89
N LEU A 25 20.07 13.10 15.09
CA LEU A 25 19.76 13.79 13.84
C LEU A 25 19.66 12.74 12.73
N ALA A 26 18.59 12.77 11.96
CA ALA A 26 18.37 11.85 10.86
C ALA A 26 17.90 12.58 9.61
N CYS A 27 18.46 12.17 8.47
CA CYS A 27 17.90 12.46 7.15
C CYS A 27 17.51 11.12 6.50
N TRP A 28 16.22 10.79 6.57
CA TRP A 28 15.72 9.47 6.19
C TRP A 28 15.83 9.20 4.69
N ASP A 29 15.61 10.24 3.88
CA ASP A 29 15.76 10.20 2.42
C ASP A 29 16.95 11.06 1.98
N PRO A 30 17.75 10.64 0.98
CA PRO A 30 18.81 11.47 0.44
C PRO A 30 18.25 12.82 -0.04
N PRO A 31 18.91 13.97 0.20
CA PRO A 31 18.45 15.27 -0.29
C PRO A 31 18.23 15.28 -1.80
N CYS A 32 17.32 16.14 -2.27
CA CYS A 32 16.93 16.13 -3.68
C CYS A 32 16.81 17.55 -4.20
N LYS A 33 17.17 17.74 -5.46
CA LYS A 33 17.08 19.04 -6.11
C LYS A 33 15.63 19.31 -6.53
N VAL A 34 15.09 20.43 -6.06
CA VAL A 34 13.79 20.98 -6.45
C VAL A 34 14.05 22.16 -7.39
N GLU A 35 13.46 22.11 -8.58
CA GLU A 35 13.64 23.14 -9.59
C GLU A 35 13.15 24.51 -9.09
N GLY A 36 13.97 25.55 -9.26
CA GLY A 36 13.68 26.90 -8.80
C GLY A 36 13.92 27.15 -7.30
N LEU A 37 14.13 26.10 -6.49
CA LEU A 37 14.34 26.24 -5.04
C LEU A 37 15.77 25.86 -4.62
N GLY A 38 16.34 24.80 -5.17
CA GLY A 38 17.65 24.27 -4.78
C GLY A 38 17.57 22.86 -4.18
N TRP A 39 18.58 22.47 -3.42
CA TRP A 39 18.60 21.18 -2.74
C TRP A 39 17.74 21.21 -1.48
N VAL A 40 16.88 20.20 -1.30
CA VAL A 40 15.99 20.11 -0.13
C VAL A 40 16.24 18.81 0.64
N ALA A 41 16.52 18.95 1.93
CA ALA A 41 16.69 17.86 2.88
C ALA A 41 15.53 17.85 3.88
N THR A 42 14.87 16.69 4.02
CA THR A 42 13.88 16.47 5.08
C THR A 42 14.64 15.91 6.28
N MET A 43 14.63 16.64 7.39
CA MET A 43 15.46 16.34 8.55
C MET A 43 14.61 16.26 9.81
N SER A 44 15.01 15.36 10.71
CA SER A 44 14.41 15.21 12.04
C SER A 44 15.52 15.19 13.08
N LEU A 45 15.38 15.98 14.14
CA LEU A 45 16.19 15.87 15.34
C LEU A 45 15.29 15.29 16.42
N ILE A 46 15.66 14.12 16.95
CA ILE A 46 14.77 13.25 17.70
C ILE A 46 15.42 12.88 19.01
N ASP A 47 14.69 13.00 20.11
CA ASP A 47 15.05 12.46 21.42
C ASP A 47 15.04 10.92 21.36
N ALA A 48 16.14 10.29 21.77
CA ALA A 48 16.37 8.85 21.60
C ALA A 48 15.46 7.97 22.49
N GLU A 49 14.95 8.50 23.60
CA GLU A 49 14.05 7.77 24.49
C GLU A 49 12.60 7.83 24.00
N THR A 50 12.16 9.02 23.60
CA THR A 50 10.76 9.28 23.27
C THR A 50 10.44 9.15 21.79
N TYR A 51 11.47 9.14 20.93
CA TYR A 51 11.35 9.21 19.48
C TYR A 51 10.56 10.44 19.01
N ARG A 52 10.68 11.56 19.73
CA ARG A 52 10.02 12.83 19.40
C ARG A 52 11.02 13.94 19.20
N GLY A 53 10.67 14.89 18.34
CA GLY A 53 11.42 16.13 18.20
C GLY A 53 11.04 16.90 16.93
N PRO A 54 11.66 18.06 16.68
CA PRO A 54 11.37 18.88 15.51
C PRO A 54 11.75 18.15 14.22
N SER A 55 10.96 18.40 13.17
CA SER A 55 11.27 18.01 11.80
C SER A 55 11.03 19.19 10.87
N ALA A 56 11.88 19.35 9.86
CA ALA A 56 11.81 20.46 8.91
C ALA A 56 12.30 20.03 7.52
N ASP A 57 11.74 20.65 6.49
CA ASP A 57 12.29 20.60 5.14
C ASP A 57 13.21 21.81 4.95
N LEU A 58 14.53 21.58 4.88
CA LEU A 58 15.56 22.62 4.85
C LEU A 58 16.19 22.75 3.47
N VAL A 59 16.51 23.99 3.08
CA VAL A 59 17.09 24.34 1.77
C VAL A 59 18.62 24.44 1.88
N LEU A 60 19.32 23.61 1.12
CA LEU A 60 20.79 23.51 1.05
C LEU A 60 21.31 24.28 -0.18
N GLY A 61 21.15 25.61 -0.14
CA GLY A 61 21.52 26.50 -1.24
C GLY A 61 20.42 26.70 -2.28
N ASP A 62 20.68 27.54 -3.27
CA ASP A 62 19.73 27.95 -4.30
C ASP A 62 19.64 26.95 -5.47
N ALA A 63 18.86 27.31 -6.50
CA ALA A 63 18.64 26.49 -7.68
C ALA A 63 19.92 26.16 -8.47
N ASP A 64 20.94 27.02 -8.41
CA ASP A 64 22.20 26.86 -9.15
C ASP A 64 23.24 26.07 -8.35
N THR A 65 23.00 25.87 -7.05
CA THR A 65 23.86 25.10 -6.16
C THR A 65 24.10 23.68 -6.67
N THR A 66 25.37 23.33 -6.77
CA THR A 66 25.86 21.99 -7.16
C THR A 66 25.73 21.00 -6.00
N LEU A 67 25.87 19.70 -6.27
CA LEU A 67 25.83 18.68 -5.22
C LEU A 67 27.00 18.81 -4.23
N GLU A 68 28.19 19.19 -4.73
CA GLU A 68 29.38 19.42 -3.90
C GLU A 68 29.19 20.62 -2.95
N GLU A 69 28.69 21.74 -3.47
CA GLU A 69 28.38 22.93 -2.65
C GLU A 69 27.28 22.61 -1.61
N ALA A 70 26.24 21.85 -1.98
CA ALA A 70 25.21 21.43 -1.05
C ALA A 70 25.76 20.54 0.09
N LEU A 71 26.77 19.70 -0.20
CA LEU A 71 27.48 18.90 0.79
C LEU A 71 28.33 19.77 1.72
N GLU A 72 29.01 20.78 1.20
CA GLU A 72 29.74 21.74 2.04
C GLU A 72 28.80 22.50 2.99
N ILE A 73 27.66 22.99 2.47
CA ILE A 73 26.62 23.65 3.27
C ILE A 73 26.10 22.70 4.37
N ALA A 74 25.83 21.44 4.03
CA ALA A 74 25.38 20.42 4.96
C ALA A 74 26.39 20.18 6.09
N LEU A 75 27.65 19.97 5.76
CA LEU A 75 28.72 19.74 6.72
C LEU A 75 28.93 20.95 7.65
N GLU A 76 28.85 22.16 7.12
CA GLU A 76 28.93 23.38 7.93
C GLU A 76 27.75 23.49 8.90
N ALA A 77 26.52 23.27 8.42
CA ALA A 77 25.30 23.30 9.24
C ALA A 77 25.37 22.26 10.37
N VAL A 78 25.78 21.03 10.06
CA VAL A 78 25.95 19.95 11.03
C VAL A 78 27.05 20.29 12.05
N GLY A 79 28.17 20.86 11.60
CA GLY A 79 29.24 21.34 12.48
C GLY A 79 28.76 22.39 13.49
N ARG A 80 27.87 23.30 13.07
CA ARG A 80 27.23 24.26 13.97
C ARG A 80 26.34 23.57 15.00
N LEU A 81 25.48 22.65 14.58
CA LEU A 81 24.61 21.89 15.49
C LEU A 81 25.44 21.13 16.54
N VAL A 82 26.54 20.48 16.14
CA VAL A 82 27.45 19.81 17.08
C VAL A 82 28.08 20.81 18.05
N SER A 83 28.47 22.00 17.58
CA SER A 83 29.09 23.01 18.44
C SER A 83 28.16 23.56 19.52
N ILE A 84 26.84 23.67 19.24
CA ILE A 84 25.84 24.08 20.23
C ILE A 84 25.35 22.92 21.09
N GLY A 85 25.45 21.69 20.58
CA GLY A 85 24.96 20.45 21.18
C GLY A 85 23.55 20.07 20.68
N LEU A 86 23.36 18.79 20.32
CA LEU A 86 22.10 18.28 19.76
C LEU A 86 20.90 18.53 20.69
N GLN A 87 21.07 18.32 22.01
CA GLN A 87 19.99 18.56 22.97
C GLN A 87 19.50 20.01 22.96
N LYS A 88 20.40 20.99 22.77
CA LYS A 88 20.00 22.40 22.61
C LYS A 88 19.30 22.63 21.28
N GLY A 89 19.66 21.88 20.24
CA GLY A 89 18.95 21.91 18.96
C GLY A 89 17.47 21.54 19.08
N LEU A 90 17.10 20.64 20.01
CA LEU A 90 15.69 20.32 20.30
C LEU A 90 14.91 21.53 20.82
N GLU A 91 15.57 22.50 21.47
CA GLU A 91 14.93 23.68 22.06
C GLU A 91 14.69 24.80 21.04
N PHE A 92 15.55 24.94 20.03
CA PHE A 92 15.55 26.09 19.11
C PHE A 92 14.81 25.84 17.78
N GLY A 93 14.47 24.60 17.45
CA GLY A 93 14.02 24.24 16.10
C GLY A 93 15.20 24.02 15.15
N LEU A 94 14.98 23.22 14.11
CA LEU A 94 16.05 22.73 13.23
C LEU A 94 16.65 23.84 12.37
N GLU A 95 15.81 24.73 11.83
CA GLU A 95 16.21 25.85 10.97
C GLU A 95 17.14 26.82 11.68
N ILE A 96 16.90 27.07 12.98
CA ILE A 96 17.76 27.92 13.80
C ILE A 96 19.03 27.17 14.20
N ALA A 97 18.89 25.90 14.60
CA ALA A 97 20.01 25.09 15.07
C ALA A 97 21.04 24.79 13.97
N LEU A 98 20.58 24.65 12.73
CA LEU A 98 21.41 24.40 11.55
C LEU A 98 21.76 25.67 10.77
N ASP A 99 21.10 26.80 11.07
CA ASP A 99 21.18 28.06 10.31
C ASP A 99 20.87 27.85 8.82
N LEU A 100 19.77 27.15 8.55
CA LEU A 100 19.30 26.84 7.21
C LEU A 100 17.85 27.35 7.02
N PRO A 101 17.50 27.86 5.83
CA PRO A 101 16.12 28.23 5.54
C PRO A 101 15.20 27.00 5.59
N ALA A 102 14.15 27.05 6.41
CA ALA A 102 13.05 26.09 6.33
C ALA A 102 12.02 26.51 5.28
N LEU A 103 11.41 25.52 4.63
CA LEU A 103 10.27 25.76 3.77
C LEU A 103 9.03 26.12 4.58
N ASP A 104 8.53 27.33 4.36
CA ASP A 104 7.22 27.73 4.86
C ASP A 104 6.13 27.17 3.93
N HIS A 105 5.42 26.16 4.39
CA HIS A 105 4.35 25.49 3.67
C HIS A 105 3.13 26.38 3.42
N ASP A 106 2.96 27.46 4.21
CA ASP A 106 1.87 28.42 4.04
C ASP A 106 2.26 29.55 3.07
N GLN A 107 3.52 29.59 2.58
CA GLN A 107 3.97 30.57 1.60
C GLN A 107 3.21 30.38 0.26
N PRO A 108 2.53 31.43 -0.26
CA PRO A 108 1.85 31.35 -1.55
C PRO A 108 2.80 30.91 -2.68
N GLY A 109 2.38 29.90 -3.44
CA GLY A 109 3.13 29.36 -4.58
C GLY A 109 4.21 28.33 -4.24
N ILE A 110 4.49 28.06 -2.96
CA ILE A 110 5.51 27.07 -2.59
C ILE A 110 5.17 25.68 -3.13
N VAL A 111 3.90 25.28 -3.07
CA VAL A 111 3.44 23.98 -3.58
C VAL A 111 3.67 23.86 -5.09
N ASP A 112 3.46 24.94 -5.85
CA ASP A 112 3.70 24.94 -7.30
C ASP A 112 5.20 24.78 -7.60
N MET A 113 6.07 25.44 -6.82
CA MET A 113 7.52 25.27 -6.92
C MET A 113 7.95 23.83 -6.60
N LEU A 114 7.41 23.23 -5.54
CA LEU A 114 7.72 21.86 -5.13
C LEU A 114 7.23 20.81 -6.13
N CYS A 115 6.12 21.08 -6.83
CA CYS A 115 5.65 20.25 -7.94
C CYS A 115 6.57 20.39 -9.18
N GLY A 116 7.26 21.51 -9.33
CA GLY A 116 8.08 21.85 -10.49
C GLY A 116 7.26 22.37 -11.68
N PRO A 117 7.89 23.15 -12.58
CA PRO A 117 7.20 23.86 -13.66
C PRO A 117 6.58 22.93 -14.73
N ASP A 118 7.06 21.70 -14.87
CA ASP A 118 6.55 20.71 -15.83
C ASP A 118 5.51 19.74 -15.24
N ALA A 119 5.02 19.97 -14.02
CA ALA A 119 4.15 19.02 -13.30
C ALA A 119 2.92 18.59 -14.12
N GLU A 120 2.23 19.53 -14.77
CA GLU A 120 1.08 19.22 -15.63
C GLU A 120 1.47 18.33 -16.82
N GLN A 121 2.62 18.61 -17.44
CA GLN A 121 3.13 17.83 -18.58
C GLN A 121 3.54 16.42 -18.14
N ARG A 122 4.23 16.25 -17.01
CA ARG A 122 4.60 14.94 -16.44
C ARG A 122 3.37 14.10 -16.16
N ARG A 123 2.37 14.68 -15.47
CA ARG A 123 1.12 14.00 -15.09
C ARG A 123 0.30 13.60 -16.31
N SER A 124 0.16 14.50 -17.28
CA SER A 124 -0.55 14.22 -18.55
C SER A 124 0.16 13.13 -19.37
N THR A 125 1.49 13.19 -19.43
CA THR A 125 2.31 12.17 -20.12
C THR A 125 2.18 10.81 -19.45
N ALA A 126 2.27 10.75 -18.12
CA ALA A 126 2.11 9.52 -17.36
C ALA A 126 0.71 8.93 -17.53
N LEU A 127 -0.34 9.76 -17.49
CA LEU A 127 -1.72 9.32 -17.72
C LEU A 127 -1.91 8.72 -19.10
N ARG A 128 -1.36 9.36 -20.15
CA ARG A 128 -1.40 8.84 -21.52
C ARG A 128 -0.70 7.49 -21.63
N ILE A 129 0.54 7.37 -21.12
CA ILE A 129 1.31 6.12 -21.15
C ILE A 129 0.56 4.98 -20.45
N CYS A 130 0.05 5.23 -19.24
CA CYS A 130 -0.68 4.22 -18.47
C CYS A 130 -2.02 3.84 -19.14
N THR A 131 -2.68 4.79 -19.81
CA THR A 131 -3.90 4.52 -20.59
C THR A 131 -3.59 3.62 -21.79
N GLU A 132 -2.55 3.93 -22.57
CA GLU A 132 -2.13 3.13 -23.74
C GLU A 132 -1.69 1.71 -23.34
N ARG A 133 -1.12 1.54 -22.14
CA ARG A 133 -0.67 0.24 -21.62
C ARG A 133 -1.81 -0.60 -21.00
N PHE A 134 -2.94 0.03 -20.65
CA PHE A 134 -3.99 -0.62 -19.85
C PHE A 134 -4.57 -1.87 -20.50
N ASP A 135 -4.81 -1.88 -21.80
CA ASP A 135 -5.42 -3.05 -22.46
C ASP A 135 -4.54 -4.30 -22.35
N ALA A 136 -3.22 -4.14 -22.43
CA ALA A 136 -2.27 -5.23 -22.24
C ALA A 136 -2.22 -5.70 -20.77
N VAL A 137 -2.26 -4.77 -19.82
CA VAL A 137 -2.36 -5.09 -18.38
C VAL A 137 -3.65 -5.82 -18.06
N ALA A 138 -4.79 -5.37 -18.61
CA ALA A 138 -6.09 -5.98 -18.42
C ALA A 138 -6.15 -7.38 -19.03
N ALA A 139 -5.55 -7.58 -20.21
CA ALA A 139 -5.39 -8.90 -20.81
C ALA A 139 -4.54 -9.83 -19.93
N LYS A 140 -3.41 -9.36 -19.42
CA LYS A 140 -2.54 -10.13 -18.52
C LYS A 140 -3.23 -10.48 -17.20
N LEU A 141 -3.99 -9.56 -16.59
CA LEU A 141 -4.75 -9.85 -15.37
C LEU A 141 -5.82 -10.92 -15.63
N ARG A 142 -6.51 -10.84 -16.78
CA ARG A 142 -7.51 -11.84 -17.16
C ARG A 142 -6.86 -13.21 -17.42
N ASP A 143 -5.73 -13.24 -18.11
CA ASP A 143 -5.01 -14.49 -18.41
C ASP A 143 -4.46 -15.15 -17.15
N VAL A 144 -3.78 -14.38 -16.29
CA VAL A 144 -3.13 -14.90 -15.09
C VAL A 144 -4.15 -15.22 -13.99
N PHE A 145 -5.08 -14.31 -13.71
CA PHE A 145 -5.98 -14.42 -12.55
C PHE A 145 -7.42 -14.76 -12.91
N GLY A 146 -7.84 -14.65 -14.17
CA GLY A 146 -9.26 -14.77 -14.54
C GLY A 146 -10.13 -13.58 -14.08
N LEU A 147 -9.51 -12.43 -13.76
CA LEU A 147 -10.18 -11.27 -13.17
C LEU A 147 -10.29 -10.10 -14.14
N ILE A 148 -11.25 -9.20 -13.87
CA ILE A 148 -11.43 -7.95 -14.63
C ILE A 148 -10.58 -6.85 -14.01
N ALA A 149 -9.68 -6.24 -14.80
CA ALA A 149 -8.92 -5.08 -14.35
C ALA A 149 -9.80 -3.83 -14.36
N PRO A 150 -9.89 -3.07 -13.25
CA PRO A 150 -10.58 -1.78 -13.25
C PRO A 150 -9.68 -0.67 -13.81
N ARG A 151 -10.26 0.25 -14.57
CA ARG A 151 -9.59 1.39 -15.21
C ARG A 151 -9.01 2.38 -14.21
N HIS A 152 -9.50 2.44 -12.97
CA HIS A 152 -8.90 3.30 -11.95
C HIS A 152 -7.45 2.92 -11.59
N LEU A 153 -6.97 1.72 -11.99
CA LEU A 153 -5.55 1.38 -11.91
C LEU A 153 -4.69 2.29 -12.78
N ILE A 154 -5.22 2.82 -13.89
CA ILE A 154 -4.53 3.80 -14.73
C ILE A 154 -4.19 5.05 -13.91
N GLY A 155 -5.16 5.57 -13.14
CA GLY A 155 -4.96 6.76 -12.31
C GLY A 155 -3.87 6.55 -11.26
N TRP A 156 -3.90 5.40 -10.57
CA TRP A 156 -2.86 5.04 -9.60
C TRP A 156 -1.47 4.90 -10.23
N ALA A 157 -1.35 4.14 -11.33
CA ALA A 157 -0.09 3.97 -12.05
C ALA A 157 0.46 5.31 -12.55
N ALA A 158 -0.41 6.15 -13.12
CA ALA A 158 -0.04 7.45 -13.66
C ALA A 158 0.42 8.44 -12.57
N LEU A 159 -0.25 8.46 -11.41
CA LEU A 159 0.18 9.26 -10.26
C LEU A 159 1.62 8.88 -9.89
N VAL A 160 1.87 7.60 -9.58
CA VAL A 160 3.20 7.13 -9.11
C VAL A 160 4.29 7.36 -10.15
N ARG A 161 3.98 7.18 -11.44
CA ARG A 161 4.92 7.44 -12.54
C ARG A 161 5.23 8.92 -12.72
N SER A 162 4.30 9.82 -12.41
CA SER A 162 4.46 11.27 -12.58
C SER A 162 5.20 11.96 -11.44
N LEU A 163 5.31 11.32 -10.27
CA LEU A 163 5.92 11.92 -9.08
C LEU A 163 7.40 12.23 -9.33
N ASN A 164 7.79 13.48 -9.11
CA ASN A 164 9.19 13.86 -8.98
C ASN A 164 9.80 13.30 -7.67
N SER A 165 11.10 13.51 -7.44
CA SER A 165 11.78 13.00 -6.24
C SER A 165 11.16 13.51 -4.94
N PHE A 166 10.72 14.76 -4.90
CA PHE A 166 10.16 15.39 -3.71
C PHE A 166 8.73 14.91 -3.41
N GLU A 167 7.85 14.86 -4.41
CA GLU A 167 6.50 14.30 -4.31
C GLU A 167 6.54 12.81 -3.89
N ARG A 168 7.55 12.05 -4.35
CA ARG A 168 7.77 10.64 -3.99
C ARG A 168 8.15 10.45 -2.52
N ARG A 169 8.81 11.43 -1.90
CA ARG A 169 9.01 11.42 -0.44
C ARG A 169 7.70 11.55 0.30
N GLY A 170 6.79 12.41 -0.15
CA GLY A 170 5.45 12.49 0.42
C GLY A 170 4.73 11.13 0.35
N LEU A 171 4.90 10.39 -0.76
CA LEU A 171 4.31 9.05 -0.89
C LEU A 171 4.98 8.04 0.05
N THR A 172 6.29 8.16 0.23
CA THR A 172 7.06 7.33 1.16
C THR A 172 6.73 7.63 2.60
N TYR A 173 6.51 8.90 2.96
CA TYR A 173 6.16 9.39 4.30
C TYR A 173 4.80 8.88 4.80
N ILE A 174 3.86 8.65 3.89
CA ILE A 174 2.59 8.01 4.22
C ILE A 174 2.66 6.48 4.10
N GLY A 175 3.86 5.94 3.87
CA GLY A 175 4.14 4.53 3.77
C GLY A 175 3.54 3.85 2.55
N ARG A 176 3.63 4.45 1.37
CA ARG A 176 3.04 3.89 0.15
C ARG A 176 4.09 3.64 -0.90
N ARG A 177 4.05 2.45 -1.47
CA ARG A 177 4.86 2.06 -2.64
C ARG A 177 4.04 1.18 -3.57
N THR A 178 4.35 1.16 -4.86
CA THR A 178 3.70 0.23 -5.81
C THR A 178 4.12 -1.21 -5.52
N GLY A 179 3.20 -2.15 -5.76
CA GLY A 179 3.44 -3.58 -5.59
C GLY A 179 2.49 -4.43 -6.41
N GLY A 180 2.79 -5.73 -6.48
CA GLY A 180 1.97 -6.73 -7.16
C GLY A 180 1.73 -6.38 -8.63
N ILE A 181 0.46 -6.41 -9.04
CA ILE A 181 0.08 -6.19 -10.44
C ILE A 181 0.42 -4.78 -10.97
N MET A 182 0.74 -3.81 -10.09
CA MET A 182 1.17 -2.49 -10.53
C MET A 182 2.53 -2.49 -11.21
N MET A 183 3.37 -3.49 -10.96
CA MET A 183 4.64 -3.65 -11.65
C MET A 183 4.45 -3.87 -13.16
N TRP A 184 3.27 -4.31 -13.61
CA TRP A 184 2.97 -4.48 -15.04
C TRP A 184 2.77 -3.14 -15.78
N PHE A 185 2.55 -2.04 -15.05
CA PHE A 185 2.54 -0.70 -15.64
C PHE A 185 3.94 -0.10 -15.80
N GLU A 186 4.98 -0.72 -15.26
CA GLU A 186 6.37 -0.27 -15.41
C GLU A 186 6.96 -0.69 -16.75
N ASP A 187 8.03 -0.03 -17.16
CA ASP A 187 8.71 -0.36 -18.42
C ASP A 187 9.40 -1.71 -18.30
N GLY A 188 9.12 -2.64 -19.22
CA GLY A 188 9.53 -4.04 -19.10
C GLY A 188 8.64 -4.89 -18.18
N GLY A 189 7.61 -4.30 -17.55
CA GLY A 189 6.77 -4.95 -16.55
C GLY A 189 5.89 -6.08 -17.09
N LEU A 190 5.47 -5.98 -18.35
CA LEU A 190 4.65 -7.00 -19.01
C LEU A 190 5.49 -8.22 -19.42
N GLU A 191 6.77 -7.99 -19.70
CA GLU A 191 7.76 -8.98 -20.14
C GLU A 191 8.37 -9.77 -18.99
N ARG A 192 8.18 -9.33 -17.74
CA ARG A 192 8.64 -10.06 -16.55
C ARG A 192 8.08 -11.49 -16.54
N THR A 193 8.95 -12.45 -16.31
CA THR A 193 8.63 -13.87 -16.15
C THR A 193 8.81 -14.28 -14.69
N PRO A 194 7.87 -15.05 -14.11
CA PRO A 194 8.07 -15.68 -12.81
C PRO A 194 9.37 -16.47 -12.76
N ALA A 195 9.99 -16.55 -11.58
CA ALA A 195 11.07 -17.48 -11.31
C ALA A 195 10.62 -18.93 -11.53
N ASP A 196 11.56 -19.81 -11.87
CA ASP A 196 11.28 -21.20 -12.26
C ASP A 196 10.38 -21.92 -11.24
N GLY A 197 9.24 -22.41 -11.72
CA GLY A 197 8.27 -23.16 -10.92
C GLY A 197 7.29 -22.32 -10.11
N LEU A 198 7.37 -20.99 -10.13
CA LEU A 198 6.42 -20.12 -9.45
C LEU A 198 5.27 -19.68 -10.38
N ASP A 199 4.06 -19.61 -9.80
CA ASP A 199 2.88 -19.10 -10.48
C ASP A 199 2.74 -17.58 -10.26
N PRO A 200 2.51 -16.76 -11.30
CA PRO A 200 2.39 -15.31 -11.16
C PRO A 200 1.23 -14.84 -10.27
N ARG A 201 0.25 -15.69 -9.94
CA ARG A 201 -0.82 -15.39 -8.97
C ARG A 201 -0.31 -15.25 -7.53
N LEU A 202 0.92 -15.67 -7.26
CA LEU A 202 1.57 -15.58 -5.95
C LEU A 202 2.27 -14.23 -5.73
N ASP A 203 2.41 -13.39 -6.77
CA ASP A 203 3.17 -12.14 -6.65
C ASP A 203 2.49 -11.19 -5.66
N CYS A 204 3.25 -10.81 -4.63
CA CYS A 204 2.79 -10.00 -3.49
C CYS A 204 1.57 -10.60 -2.75
N ARG A 205 1.40 -11.93 -2.76
CA ARG A 205 0.37 -12.64 -2.00
C ARG A 205 0.94 -13.23 -0.72
N PHE A 206 0.46 -12.73 0.42
CA PHE A 206 0.89 -13.18 1.73
C PHE A 206 0.10 -14.38 2.22
N ARG A 207 0.66 -15.01 3.26
CA ARG A 207 0.22 -16.29 3.82
C ARG A 207 -1.27 -16.37 4.13
N CYS A 208 -1.87 -15.30 4.63
CA CYS A 208 -3.29 -15.26 5.00
C CYS A 208 -4.15 -14.45 4.04
N ASP A 209 -3.57 -13.97 2.93
CA ASP A 209 -4.33 -13.26 1.93
C ASP A 209 -5.36 -14.19 1.31
N PRO A 210 -6.62 -13.76 1.25
CA PRO A 210 -7.64 -14.57 0.64
C PRO A 210 -7.60 -14.49 -0.89
N PRO A 211 -8.24 -15.44 -1.59
CA PRO A 211 -8.29 -15.43 -3.05
C PRO A 211 -8.89 -14.16 -3.67
N GLU A 212 -9.83 -13.52 -2.98
CA GLU A 212 -10.49 -12.27 -3.40
C GLU A 212 -9.55 -11.07 -3.44
N PHE A 213 -8.41 -11.14 -2.75
CA PHE A 213 -7.51 -10.02 -2.57
C PHE A 213 -6.35 -10.06 -3.58
N VAL A 214 -6.15 -8.93 -4.28
CA VAL A 214 -5.07 -8.74 -5.25
C VAL A 214 -4.31 -7.46 -4.92
N THR A 215 -3.06 -7.61 -4.48
CA THR A 215 -2.18 -6.52 -4.04
C THR A 215 -1.82 -5.56 -5.16
N ILE A 216 -1.93 -4.26 -4.87
CA ILE A 216 -1.56 -3.15 -5.78
C ILE A 216 -0.64 -2.11 -5.12
N ALA A 217 -0.51 -2.12 -3.80
CA ALA A 217 0.39 -1.21 -3.10
C ALA A 217 0.87 -1.80 -1.76
N TRP A 218 2.07 -1.40 -1.36
CA TRP A 218 2.67 -1.70 -0.06
C TRP A 218 2.41 -0.57 0.95
N GLY A 219 2.35 -0.97 2.21
CA GLY A 219 2.31 -0.13 3.41
C GLY A 219 3.68 0.03 4.08
N GLU A 220 3.69 0.64 5.26
CA GLU A 220 4.90 1.00 6.01
C GLU A 220 5.32 -0.01 7.09
N SER A 221 4.36 -0.69 7.73
CA SER A 221 4.64 -1.58 8.86
C SER A 221 3.92 -2.92 8.75
N ASP A 222 4.45 -3.95 9.41
CA ASP A 222 3.77 -5.22 9.71
C ASP A 222 3.16 -5.94 8.49
N GLY A 223 3.82 -5.80 7.33
CA GLY A 223 3.29 -6.34 6.09
C GLY A 223 1.95 -5.70 5.68
N LEU A 224 1.70 -4.45 6.06
CA LEU A 224 0.61 -3.65 5.56
C LEU A 224 0.69 -3.60 4.04
N HIS A 225 -0.41 -3.87 3.38
CA HIS A 225 -0.54 -3.74 1.94
C HIS A 225 -2.00 -3.52 1.56
N TYR A 226 -2.19 -2.98 0.37
CA TYR A 226 -3.48 -2.58 -0.17
C TYR A 226 -3.72 -3.29 -1.49
N GLY A 227 -4.98 -3.53 -1.78
CA GLY A 227 -5.36 -4.31 -2.93
C GLY A 227 -6.83 -4.20 -3.30
N LEU A 228 -7.13 -4.78 -4.44
CA LEU A 228 -8.46 -4.90 -5.00
C LEU A 228 -9.18 -6.07 -4.33
N TRP A 229 -10.47 -5.89 -4.02
CA TRP A 229 -11.31 -6.97 -3.50
C TRP A 229 -12.34 -7.45 -4.53
N TYR A 230 -12.19 -8.70 -4.97
CA TYR A 230 -13.05 -9.36 -5.96
C TYR A 230 -14.04 -10.31 -5.29
N ASP A 231 -15.26 -9.86 -5.03
CA ASP A 231 -16.31 -10.76 -4.55
C ASP A 231 -16.72 -11.78 -5.63
N ASP A 232 -16.60 -11.42 -6.91
CA ASP A 232 -16.97 -12.24 -8.06
C ASP A 232 -15.99 -11.94 -9.20
N PRO A 233 -15.28 -12.95 -9.75
CA PRO A 233 -14.29 -12.74 -10.81
C PRO A 233 -14.91 -12.21 -12.12
N SER A 234 -16.22 -12.40 -12.32
CA SER A 234 -16.94 -11.87 -13.48
C SER A 234 -17.30 -10.38 -13.32
N GLN A 235 -16.94 -9.75 -12.22
CA GLN A 235 -17.23 -8.35 -11.89
C GLN A 235 -15.91 -7.60 -11.61
N PRO A 236 -15.88 -6.27 -11.78
CA PRO A 236 -14.79 -5.46 -11.25
C PRO A 236 -14.78 -5.53 -9.71
N PRO A 237 -13.63 -5.19 -9.08
CA PRO A 237 -13.53 -5.22 -7.64
C PRO A 237 -14.52 -4.25 -7.00
N SER A 238 -14.99 -4.60 -5.81
CA SER A 238 -16.05 -3.85 -5.13
C SER A 238 -15.53 -2.71 -4.25
N THR A 239 -14.27 -2.78 -3.82
CA THR A 239 -13.61 -1.79 -2.95
C THR A 239 -12.09 -2.01 -2.94
N ILE A 240 -11.37 -1.05 -2.36
CA ILE A 240 -10.00 -1.20 -1.89
C ILE A 240 -10.04 -1.73 -0.45
N VAL A 241 -9.19 -2.72 -0.15
CA VAL A 241 -8.98 -3.22 1.21
C VAL A 241 -7.52 -3.07 1.61
N ALA A 242 -7.27 -3.16 2.91
CA ALA A 242 -5.92 -3.22 3.49
C ALA A 242 -5.77 -4.48 4.34
N ASN A 243 -4.59 -5.08 4.36
CA ASN A 243 -4.27 -6.24 5.21
C ASN A 243 -2.91 -6.04 5.89
N TYR A 244 -2.77 -6.47 7.15
CA TYR A 244 -1.53 -6.43 7.93
C TYR A 244 -0.94 -7.84 8.08
N ALA A 245 -0.23 -8.31 7.05
CA ALA A 245 0.14 -9.73 6.93
C ALA A 245 1.03 -10.29 8.06
N ARG A 246 1.75 -9.44 8.79
CA ARG A 246 2.67 -9.83 9.87
C ARG A 246 2.16 -9.45 11.28
N ASP A 247 0.95 -8.91 11.37
CA ASP A 247 0.26 -8.64 12.63
C ASP A 247 -0.95 -9.59 12.77
N SER A 248 -2.19 -9.08 12.73
CA SER A 248 -3.39 -9.91 12.83
C SER A 248 -3.75 -10.62 11.52
N ALA A 249 -3.12 -10.24 10.40
CA ALA A 249 -3.51 -10.63 9.04
C ALA A 249 -4.99 -10.37 8.72
N GLU A 250 -5.62 -9.44 9.45
CA GLU A 250 -7.00 -9.05 9.19
C GLU A 250 -7.09 -8.17 7.94
N THR A 251 -8.10 -8.42 7.11
CA THR A 251 -8.40 -7.56 5.96
C THR A 251 -9.53 -6.60 6.28
N TRP A 252 -9.30 -5.31 5.98
CA TRP A 252 -10.17 -4.20 6.33
C TRP A 252 -10.65 -3.46 5.10
N ASP A 253 -11.98 -3.39 4.92
CA ASP A 253 -12.61 -2.56 3.89
C ASP A 253 -12.30 -1.07 4.12
N GLN A 254 -11.57 -0.47 3.19
CA GLN A 254 -11.22 0.96 3.24
C GLN A 254 -12.40 1.85 2.82
N ARG A 255 -13.46 1.26 2.26
CA ARG A 255 -14.65 1.91 1.72
C ARG A 255 -14.31 2.95 0.66
N GLN A 256 -13.28 2.67 -0.13
CA GLN A 256 -12.84 3.52 -1.22
C GLN A 256 -12.86 2.73 -2.52
N PRO A 257 -13.36 3.30 -3.62
CA PRO A 257 -13.43 2.61 -4.90
C PRO A 257 -12.13 2.72 -5.71
N SER A 258 -11.14 3.50 -5.26
CA SER A 258 -9.83 3.62 -5.92
C SER A 258 -8.73 4.01 -4.92
N MET A 259 -7.48 3.72 -5.27
CA MET A 259 -6.31 4.15 -4.49
C MET A 259 -6.17 5.67 -4.43
N ILE A 260 -6.55 6.39 -5.49
CA ILE A 260 -6.49 7.86 -5.52
C ILE A 260 -7.36 8.46 -4.42
N LEU A 261 -8.60 7.97 -4.26
CA LEU A 261 -9.51 8.45 -3.21
C LEU A 261 -9.05 8.01 -1.81
N LEU A 262 -8.48 6.82 -1.68
CA LEU A 262 -7.89 6.37 -0.42
C LEU A 262 -6.72 7.27 0.00
N LEU A 263 -5.81 7.59 -0.92
CA LEU A 263 -4.69 8.48 -0.66
C LEU A 263 -5.17 9.88 -0.30
N ARG A 264 -6.14 10.45 -1.03
CA ARG A 264 -6.70 11.76 -0.71
C ARG A 264 -7.22 11.80 0.73
N LYS A 265 -8.00 10.78 1.12
CA LYS A 265 -8.54 10.65 2.48
C LYS A 265 -7.43 10.56 3.53
N GLN A 266 -6.41 9.73 3.30
CA GLN A 266 -5.30 9.53 4.24
C GLN A 266 -4.46 10.81 4.41
N ILE A 267 -4.14 11.47 3.31
CA ILE A 267 -3.44 12.76 3.32
C ILE A 267 -4.26 13.81 4.09
N ASP A 268 -5.56 13.88 3.84
CA ASP A 268 -6.47 14.77 4.55
C ASP A 268 -6.51 14.50 6.07
N GLU A 269 -6.48 13.23 6.48
CA GLU A 269 -6.43 12.82 7.88
C GLU A 269 -5.10 13.23 8.53
N MET A 270 -3.98 13.05 7.83
CA MET A 270 -2.65 13.44 8.31
C MET A 270 -2.49 14.95 8.43
N ILE A 271 -2.91 15.72 7.41
CA ILE A 271 -2.84 17.19 7.43
C ILE A 271 -3.69 17.78 8.57
N ARG A 272 -4.84 17.16 8.89
CA ARG A 272 -5.69 17.59 10.02
C ARG A 272 -5.14 17.19 11.39
N ASN A 273 -4.22 16.23 11.46
CA ASN A 273 -3.65 15.79 12.72
C ASN A 273 -2.64 16.84 13.21
N ALA A 274 -3.08 17.72 14.12
CA ALA A 274 -2.25 18.79 14.67
C ALA A 274 -1.00 18.30 15.44
N ASN A 275 -0.92 17.00 15.76
CA ASN A 275 0.25 16.41 16.42
C ASN A 275 1.32 15.95 15.42
N GLU A 276 1.01 15.87 14.12
CA GLU A 276 1.98 15.53 13.09
C GLU A 276 2.67 16.80 12.57
N PRO A 277 4.00 16.80 12.42
CA PRO A 277 4.68 17.87 11.72
C PRO A 277 4.11 17.99 10.29
N LYS A 278 3.71 19.20 9.91
CA LYS A 278 3.36 19.47 8.52
C LYS A 278 4.64 19.34 7.68
N GLN A 279 4.64 18.43 6.71
CA GLN A 279 5.75 18.26 5.78
C GLN A 279 5.39 18.83 4.41
N ALA A 280 6.31 19.57 3.79
CA ALA A 280 6.08 20.17 2.49
C ALA A 280 5.94 19.11 1.39
N ASN A 281 6.61 17.95 1.56
CA ASN A 281 6.47 16.79 0.68
C ASN A 281 5.02 16.25 0.64
N LEU A 282 4.27 16.32 1.75
CA LEU A 282 2.89 15.86 1.86
C LEU A 282 1.94 16.82 1.15
N SER A 283 2.21 18.13 1.24
CA SER A 283 1.48 19.15 0.48
C SER A 283 1.72 19.01 -1.02
N ALA A 284 2.95 18.75 -1.45
CA ALA A 284 3.28 18.48 -2.85
C ALA A 284 2.57 17.21 -3.36
N LEU A 285 2.60 16.12 -2.58
CA LEU A 285 1.83 14.91 -2.89
C LEU A 285 0.33 15.19 -2.94
N ALA A 286 -0.22 15.98 -2.01
CA ALA A 286 -1.63 16.34 -2.00
C ALA A 286 -2.05 17.04 -3.30
N ALA A 287 -1.25 17.99 -3.79
CA ALA A 287 -1.47 18.65 -5.07
C ALA A 287 -1.38 17.67 -6.25
N ALA A 288 -0.45 16.73 -6.21
CA ALA A 288 -0.36 15.67 -7.22
C ALA A 288 -1.63 14.79 -7.22
N VAL A 289 -2.10 14.35 -6.04
CA VAL A 289 -3.32 13.54 -5.89
C VAL A 289 -4.55 14.32 -6.38
N GLU A 290 -4.65 15.60 -6.05
CA GLU A 290 -5.76 16.47 -6.47
C GLU A 290 -5.86 16.54 -8.00
N ALA A 291 -4.72 16.65 -8.70
CA ALA A 291 -4.66 16.64 -10.16
C ALA A 291 -5.19 15.35 -10.80
N PHE A 292 -5.22 14.24 -10.06
CA PHE A 292 -5.74 12.95 -10.52
C PHE A 292 -7.18 12.65 -10.10
N LEU A 293 -7.83 13.45 -9.26
CA LEU A 293 -9.22 13.19 -8.82
C LEU A 293 -10.21 13.15 -9.99
N GLN A 294 -10.11 14.13 -10.91
CA GLN A 294 -11.01 14.21 -12.06
C GLN A 294 -10.73 13.11 -13.10
N PRO A 295 -9.47 12.82 -13.50
CA PRO A 295 -9.14 11.65 -14.30
C PRO A 295 -9.62 10.33 -13.68
N ASP A 296 -9.38 10.11 -12.39
CA ASP A 296 -9.82 8.91 -11.66
C ASP A 296 -11.35 8.75 -11.68
N ALA A 297 -12.09 9.84 -11.48
CA ALA A 297 -13.55 9.84 -11.58
C ALA A 297 -14.05 9.39 -12.97
N ARG A 298 -13.48 9.94 -14.05
CA ARG A 298 -13.82 9.53 -15.42
C ARG A 298 -13.50 8.06 -15.69
N LEU A 299 -12.34 7.59 -15.23
CA LEU A 299 -11.92 6.20 -15.39
C LEU A 299 -12.88 5.24 -14.67
N ARG A 300 -13.30 5.59 -13.44
CA ARG A 300 -14.29 4.81 -12.68
C ARG A 300 -15.68 4.83 -13.30
N GLU A 301 -16.11 5.95 -13.86
CA GLU A 301 -17.41 6.06 -14.56
C GLU A 301 -17.46 5.20 -15.83
N ALA A 302 -16.32 4.99 -16.47
CA ALA A 302 -16.21 4.12 -17.66
C ALA A 302 -16.26 2.62 -17.32
N ASP A 303 -16.05 2.24 -16.07
CA ASP A 303 -16.16 0.85 -15.63
C ASP A 303 -17.60 0.49 -15.23
N PRO A 304 -18.04 -0.75 -15.49
CA PRO A 304 -19.27 -1.24 -14.88
C PRO A 304 -19.13 -1.21 -13.36
N LYS A 305 -20.22 -0.91 -12.65
CA LYS A 305 -20.21 -0.97 -11.18
C LYS A 305 -20.37 -2.43 -10.75
N SER A 306 -19.53 -2.87 -9.82
CA SER A 306 -19.72 -4.15 -9.15
C SER A 306 -21.06 -4.15 -8.42
N ILE A 307 -21.88 -5.17 -8.66
CA ILE A 307 -23.15 -5.35 -7.93
C ILE A 307 -22.93 -5.64 -6.43
N TRP A 308 -21.69 -5.93 -6.03
CA TRP A 308 -21.29 -6.25 -4.67
C TRP A 308 -20.76 -5.03 -3.88
N ALA A 309 -20.62 -3.88 -4.54
CA ALA A 309 -20.23 -2.64 -3.89
C ALA A 309 -21.25 -2.25 -2.82
N GLY A 310 -20.78 -2.02 -1.59
CA GLY A 310 -21.64 -1.64 -0.45
C GLY A 310 -22.55 -2.75 0.10
N VAL A 311 -22.48 -3.98 -0.42
CA VAL A 311 -23.28 -5.10 0.10
C VAL A 311 -22.91 -5.43 1.55
N ARG A 312 -23.90 -5.72 2.39
CA ARG A 312 -23.65 -6.16 3.76
C ARG A 312 -23.05 -7.56 3.76
N ARG A 313 -21.91 -7.73 4.43
CA ARG A 313 -21.17 -8.99 4.52
C ARG A 313 -21.38 -9.67 5.89
N PRO A 314 -21.33 -11.01 5.96
CA PRO A 314 -21.29 -11.69 7.25
C PRO A 314 -19.98 -11.33 7.97
N GLN A 315 -20.04 -11.22 9.29
CA GLN A 315 -18.82 -11.11 10.10
C GLN A 315 -18.19 -12.49 10.17
N ILE A 316 -16.89 -12.57 9.85
CA ILE A 316 -16.09 -13.78 9.94
C ILE A 316 -14.81 -13.49 10.72
N LEU A 317 -14.11 -14.53 11.16
CA LEU A 317 -12.77 -14.35 11.69
C LEU A 317 -11.80 -13.88 10.61
N GLY A 318 -10.98 -12.90 10.98
CA GLY A 318 -9.87 -12.44 10.14
C GLY A 318 -10.22 -11.48 9.01
N ASP A 319 -11.49 -11.10 8.80
CA ASP A 319 -11.79 -10.44 7.52
C ASP A 319 -13.16 -9.76 7.35
N MET A 320 -13.21 -8.98 6.27
CA MET A 320 -14.34 -8.76 5.38
C MET A 320 -14.89 -10.09 4.84
N GLY A 321 -16.05 -10.52 5.35
CA GLY A 321 -16.72 -11.73 4.88
C GLY A 321 -17.15 -11.66 3.40
N PRO A 322 -17.45 -12.79 2.76
CA PRO A 322 -17.81 -12.83 1.35
C PRO A 322 -19.16 -12.15 1.07
N ALA A 323 -19.28 -11.47 -0.06
CA ALA A 323 -20.60 -11.07 -0.55
C ALA A 323 -21.36 -12.28 -1.12
N LEU A 324 -22.57 -12.50 -0.60
CA LEU A 324 -23.40 -13.67 -0.86
C LEU A 324 -24.85 -13.25 -1.11
N ARG A 325 -25.54 -13.97 -2.00
CA ARG A 325 -26.99 -13.83 -2.21
C ARG A 325 -27.73 -14.65 -1.15
N PRO A 326 -28.98 -14.27 -0.81
CA PRO A 326 -29.82 -15.11 0.06
C PRO A 326 -30.02 -16.55 -0.47
N SER A 327 -29.96 -16.74 -1.79
CA SER A 327 -30.07 -18.05 -2.43
C SER A 327 -28.88 -18.98 -2.14
N ASP A 328 -27.72 -18.42 -1.77
CA ASP A 328 -26.48 -19.18 -1.64
C ASP A 328 -26.43 -19.97 -0.32
N GLY A 329 -27.42 -19.78 0.56
CA GLY A 329 -27.53 -20.44 1.86
C GLY A 329 -27.32 -19.49 3.03
N ASP A 330 -27.25 -20.06 4.24
CA ASP A 330 -27.03 -19.30 5.47
C ASP A 330 -25.52 -19.24 5.78
N PRO A 331 -24.87 -18.07 5.70
CA PRO A 331 -23.45 -17.94 6.04
C PRO A 331 -23.16 -18.10 7.54
N ARG A 332 -24.18 -17.99 8.39
CA ARG A 332 -24.05 -17.96 9.86
C ARG A 332 -24.60 -19.25 10.43
N GLY A 333 -23.79 -20.31 10.47
CA GLY A 333 -24.15 -21.52 11.20
C GLY A 333 -24.50 -21.18 12.66
N ARG A 334 -25.80 -21.06 12.99
CA ARG A 334 -26.39 -20.77 14.33
C ARG A 334 -25.47 -19.99 15.29
N HIS A 335 -25.46 -18.66 15.16
CA HIS A 335 -25.06 -17.66 16.17
C HIS A 335 -23.92 -18.01 17.15
N VAL A 336 -22.75 -18.40 16.64
CA VAL A 336 -21.52 -18.43 17.42
C VAL A 336 -20.77 -17.13 17.18
N ASP A 337 -20.43 -16.41 18.26
CA ASP A 337 -19.59 -15.20 18.15
C ASP A 337 -18.20 -15.57 17.58
N SER A 338 -17.59 -14.65 16.83
CA SER A 338 -16.23 -14.76 16.30
C SER A 338 -15.22 -15.26 17.33
N ARG A 339 -15.25 -14.73 18.56
CA ARG A 339 -14.36 -15.16 19.66
C ARG A 339 -14.57 -16.62 20.06
N GLN A 340 -15.82 -17.08 20.07
CA GLN A 340 -16.15 -18.46 20.37
C GLN A 340 -15.68 -19.40 19.25
N ARG A 341 -15.78 -18.97 17.98
CA ARG A 341 -15.22 -19.73 16.85
C ARG A 341 -13.70 -19.84 16.95
N ALA A 342 -13.01 -18.75 17.29
CA ALA A 342 -11.56 -18.75 17.45
C ALA A 342 -11.13 -19.69 18.58
N ALA A 343 -11.81 -19.62 19.73
CA ALA A 343 -11.58 -20.53 20.85
C ALA A 343 -11.83 -22.00 20.46
N ALA A 344 -12.88 -22.30 19.70
CA ALA A 344 -13.18 -23.64 19.21
C ALA A 344 -12.08 -24.17 18.25
N TYR A 345 -11.59 -23.33 17.34
CA TYR A 345 -10.48 -23.70 16.45
C TYR A 345 -9.19 -23.98 17.22
N GLN A 346 -8.85 -23.13 18.19
CA GLN A 346 -7.69 -23.30 19.07
C GLN A 346 -7.80 -24.60 19.89
N ALA A 347 -8.96 -24.86 20.49
CA ALA A 347 -9.19 -26.03 21.33
C ALA A 347 -9.35 -27.35 20.54
N ARG A 348 -9.35 -27.30 19.20
CA ARG A 348 -9.71 -28.45 18.35
C ARG A 348 -11.06 -29.06 18.77
N GLY A 349 -12.02 -28.20 19.10
CA GLY A 349 -13.30 -28.59 19.64
C GLY A 349 -14.07 -29.55 18.72
N PHE A 350 -14.81 -30.49 19.30
CA PHE A 350 -15.63 -31.45 18.56
C PHE A 350 -16.69 -30.74 17.68
N GLU A 351 -17.10 -29.54 18.09
CA GLU A 351 -18.02 -28.68 17.37
C GLU A 351 -17.49 -28.27 15.98
N VAL A 352 -16.16 -28.12 15.81
CA VAL A 352 -15.54 -27.75 14.53
C VAL A 352 -15.77 -28.85 13.50
N GLN A 353 -15.65 -30.13 13.90
CA GLN A 353 -15.96 -31.27 13.03
C GLN A 353 -17.45 -31.30 12.66
N GLY A 354 -18.33 -30.94 13.59
CA GLY A 354 -19.76 -30.74 13.32
C GLY A 354 -20.02 -29.65 12.27
N TRP A 355 -19.30 -28.53 12.36
CA TRP A 355 -19.38 -27.43 11.38
C TRP A 355 -18.88 -27.87 10.00
N ILE A 356 -17.73 -28.55 9.93
CA ILE A 356 -17.17 -29.09 8.69
C ILE A 356 -18.16 -30.06 8.01
N LYS A 357 -18.70 -31.02 8.77
CA LYS A 357 -19.67 -32.00 8.24
C LYS A 357 -20.91 -31.31 7.68
N ARG A 358 -21.40 -30.29 8.39
CA ARG A 358 -22.55 -29.49 7.94
C ARG A 358 -22.21 -28.69 6.67
N ALA A 359 -21.06 -28.03 6.63
CA ALA A 359 -20.62 -27.25 5.48
C ALA A 359 -20.54 -28.11 4.21
N ARG A 360 -19.98 -29.33 4.31
CA ARG A 360 -19.97 -30.31 3.21
C ARG A 360 -21.38 -30.68 2.74
N ALA A 361 -22.27 -31.03 3.68
CA ALA A 361 -23.64 -31.42 3.34
C ALA A 361 -24.45 -30.27 2.70
N GLU A 362 -24.27 -29.03 3.18
CA GLU A 362 -24.91 -27.85 2.56
C GLU A 362 -24.33 -27.57 1.17
N LEU A 363 -23.01 -27.70 1.01
CA LEU A 363 -22.34 -27.54 -0.29
C LEU A 363 -22.84 -28.56 -1.32
N GLU A 364 -22.92 -29.85 -0.95
CA GLU A 364 -23.49 -30.91 -1.80
C GLU A 364 -24.96 -30.62 -2.19
N ALA A 365 -25.70 -29.95 -1.32
CA ALA A 365 -27.07 -29.50 -1.58
C ALA A 365 -27.17 -28.18 -2.38
N GLY A 366 -26.05 -27.67 -2.90
CA GLY A 366 -26.00 -26.42 -3.68
C GLY A 366 -26.15 -25.15 -2.85
N LYS A 367 -25.84 -25.19 -1.55
CA LYS A 367 -25.89 -24.05 -0.62
C LYS A 367 -24.47 -23.71 -0.10
N PRO A 368 -23.64 -23.06 -0.93
CA PRO A 368 -22.21 -22.88 -0.64
C PRO A 368 -21.87 -21.86 0.46
N ALA A 369 -22.80 -21.01 0.90
CA ALA A 369 -22.53 -19.88 1.79
C ALA A 369 -21.77 -20.28 3.08
N PHE A 370 -22.21 -21.34 3.77
CA PHE A 370 -21.57 -21.76 5.02
C PHE A 370 -20.19 -22.37 4.77
N ALA A 371 -20.03 -23.13 3.68
CA ALA A 371 -18.74 -23.68 3.28
C ALA A 371 -17.73 -22.57 2.95
N LEU A 372 -18.14 -21.53 2.22
CA LEU A 372 -17.26 -20.40 1.91
C LEU A 372 -16.80 -19.68 3.18
N VAL A 373 -17.74 -19.36 4.08
CA VAL A 373 -17.41 -18.69 5.35
C VAL A 373 -16.47 -19.55 6.20
N LEU A 374 -16.78 -20.84 6.38
CA LEU A 374 -15.94 -21.73 7.18
C LEU A 374 -14.55 -21.92 6.54
N GLY A 375 -14.49 -22.16 5.23
CA GLY A 375 -13.23 -22.29 4.49
C GLY A 375 -12.35 -21.05 4.60
N ARG A 376 -12.95 -19.84 4.49
CA ARG A 376 -12.24 -18.56 4.65
C ARG A 376 -11.64 -18.39 6.03
N GLU A 377 -12.39 -18.73 7.07
CA GLU A 377 -11.89 -18.64 8.44
C GLU A 377 -10.80 -19.67 8.74
N LEU A 378 -10.94 -20.91 8.25
CA LEU A 378 -9.91 -21.94 8.41
C LEU A 378 -8.64 -21.59 7.62
N HIS A 379 -8.78 -20.98 6.44
CA HIS A 379 -7.67 -20.39 5.70
C HIS A 379 -6.96 -19.34 6.55
N TRP A 380 -7.66 -18.31 7.00
CA TRP A 380 -7.07 -17.25 7.82
C TRP A 380 -6.44 -17.75 9.12
N PHE A 381 -7.11 -18.69 9.81
CA PHE A 381 -6.61 -19.27 11.07
C PHE A 381 -5.32 -20.07 10.88
N ASP A 382 -5.09 -20.62 9.69
CA ASP A 382 -3.82 -21.18 9.22
C ASP A 382 -3.19 -22.27 10.12
N ALA A 383 -4.03 -23.08 10.77
CA ALA A 383 -3.54 -24.28 11.44
C ALA A 383 -3.36 -25.43 10.43
N ASP A 384 -2.23 -26.12 10.50
CA ASP A 384 -1.89 -27.25 9.62
C ASP A 384 -3.01 -28.31 9.56
N ASP A 385 -3.59 -28.68 10.70
CA ASP A 385 -4.67 -29.68 10.81
C ASP A 385 -5.94 -29.30 10.03
N TYR A 386 -6.15 -28.00 9.75
CA TYR A 386 -7.31 -27.49 9.04
C TYR A 386 -7.02 -27.11 7.60
N ARG A 387 -5.75 -27.18 7.15
CA ARG A 387 -5.36 -26.60 5.87
C ARG A 387 -6.06 -27.27 4.69
N GLU A 388 -6.04 -28.60 4.64
CA GLU A 388 -6.67 -29.37 3.55
C GLU A 388 -8.20 -29.21 3.51
N VAL A 389 -8.86 -29.25 4.67
CA VAL A 389 -10.31 -29.05 4.74
C VAL A 389 -10.71 -27.61 4.46
N GLY A 390 -9.90 -26.62 4.85
CA GLY A 390 -10.09 -25.22 4.52
C GLY A 390 -10.06 -25.02 3.00
N LEU A 391 -9.05 -25.58 2.33
CA LEU A 391 -8.95 -25.56 0.87
C LEU A 391 -10.14 -26.25 0.19
N GLU A 392 -10.49 -27.47 0.63
CA GLU A 392 -11.61 -28.23 0.10
C GLU A 392 -12.92 -27.42 0.11
N LEU A 393 -13.24 -26.83 1.27
CA LEU A 393 -14.45 -26.03 1.44
C LEU A 393 -14.41 -24.74 0.60
N LEU A 394 -13.27 -24.05 0.55
CA LEU A 394 -13.09 -22.85 -0.28
C LEU A 394 -13.30 -23.15 -1.76
N VAL A 395 -12.55 -24.11 -2.30
CA VAL A 395 -12.60 -24.49 -3.72
C VAL A 395 -13.98 -24.96 -4.10
N GLY A 396 -14.58 -25.84 -3.30
CA GLY A 396 -15.93 -26.34 -3.53
C GLY A 396 -16.96 -25.22 -3.54
N ALA A 397 -16.90 -24.30 -2.58
CA ALA A 397 -17.83 -23.18 -2.50
C ALA A 397 -17.66 -22.18 -3.65
N TYR A 398 -16.43 -21.81 -4.02
CA TYR A 398 -16.19 -20.94 -5.18
C TYR A 398 -16.74 -21.55 -6.46
N ARG A 399 -16.48 -22.83 -6.73
CA ARG A 399 -17.00 -23.52 -7.92
C ARG A 399 -18.52 -23.59 -7.93
N ALA A 400 -19.16 -23.89 -6.79
CA ALA A 400 -20.61 -23.88 -6.67
C ALA A 400 -21.24 -22.48 -6.88
N LEU A 401 -20.50 -21.41 -6.60
CA LEU A 401 -20.88 -20.03 -6.88
C LEU A 401 -20.54 -19.58 -8.32
N GLY A 402 -19.91 -20.41 -9.13
CA GLY A 402 -19.42 -20.04 -10.48
C GLY A 402 -18.22 -19.10 -10.46
N ARG A 403 -17.40 -19.15 -9.40
CA ARG A 403 -16.23 -18.28 -9.17
C ARG A 403 -14.91 -19.04 -9.38
N ASP A 404 -14.79 -19.77 -10.48
CA ASP A 404 -13.67 -20.70 -10.72
C ASP A 404 -12.29 -20.04 -10.61
N ALA A 405 -12.13 -18.80 -11.09
CA ALA A 405 -10.88 -18.05 -10.95
C ALA A 405 -10.39 -17.93 -9.49
N LEU A 406 -11.30 -17.68 -8.54
CA LEU A 406 -10.95 -17.62 -7.12
C LEU A 406 -10.60 -19.01 -6.56
N ALA A 407 -11.23 -20.07 -7.07
CA ALA A 407 -10.87 -21.45 -6.72
C ALA A 407 -9.43 -21.79 -7.18
N GLU A 408 -9.06 -21.39 -8.39
CA GLU A 408 -7.71 -21.63 -8.93
C GLU A 408 -6.63 -20.79 -8.21
N ILE A 409 -6.96 -19.56 -7.78
CA ILE A 409 -6.09 -18.77 -6.91
C ILE A 409 -5.90 -19.48 -5.55
N ALA A 410 -6.97 -20.00 -4.95
CA ALA A 410 -6.90 -20.73 -3.68
C ALA A 410 -6.00 -21.97 -3.78
N LEU A 411 -6.13 -22.74 -4.87
CA LEU A 411 -5.30 -23.93 -5.13
C LEU A 411 -3.82 -23.57 -5.24
N VAL A 412 -3.48 -22.56 -6.05
CA VAL A 412 -2.10 -22.12 -6.22
C VAL A 412 -1.52 -21.56 -4.92
N HIS A 413 -2.30 -20.74 -4.19
CA HIS A 413 -1.85 -20.19 -2.93
C HIS A 413 -1.60 -21.30 -1.91
N HIS A 414 -2.51 -22.27 -1.76
CA HIS A 414 -2.33 -23.40 -0.83
C HIS A 414 -1.08 -24.21 -1.13
N ALA A 415 -0.84 -24.54 -2.41
CA ALA A 415 0.33 -25.30 -2.82
C ALA A 415 1.67 -24.61 -2.49
N ASN A 416 1.66 -23.29 -2.33
CA ASN A 416 2.86 -22.47 -2.14
C ASN A 416 2.83 -21.66 -0.82
N ARG A 417 1.89 -21.98 0.08
CA ARG A 417 1.60 -21.16 1.27
C ARG A 417 2.75 -21.07 2.28
N SER A 418 3.71 -21.98 2.16
CA SER A 418 4.92 -22.02 3.00
C SER A 418 6.09 -21.21 2.45
N LEU A 419 5.95 -20.54 1.30
CA LEU A 419 7.00 -19.65 0.78
C LEU A 419 7.25 -18.50 1.77
N GLY A 420 8.53 -18.25 2.08
CA GLY A 420 8.95 -17.20 3.02
C GLY A 420 8.98 -15.79 2.41
N SER A 421 8.89 -15.67 1.08
CA SER A 421 8.85 -14.42 0.34
C SER A 421 7.68 -14.39 -0.63
N VAL A 422 7.11 -13.21 -0.83
CA VAL A 422 6.00 -12.96 -1.76
C VAL A 422 6.47 -12.47 -3.14
N GLY A 423 7.78 -12.41 -3.37
CA GLY A 423 8.36 -12.03 -4.67
C GLY A 423 8.40 -13.21 -5.62
N VAL A 424 7.70 -13.10 -6.76
CA VAL A 424 7.64 -14.17 -7.78
C VAL A 424 8.56 -13.91 -8.97
N TYR A 425 8.91 -12.64 -9.22
CA TYR A 425 9.61 -12.18 -10.41
C TYR A 425 11.04 -11.73 -10.13
#